data_AF-A0A183DWY5-F1
#
_entry.id   AF-A0A183DWY5-F1
#
_cell.length_a   1.000
_cell.length_b   1.000
_cell.length_c   1.000
_cell.angle_alpha   90.00
_cell.angle_beta   90.00
_cell.angle_gamma   90.00
#
_symmetry.space_group_name_H-M   'P 1'
#
loop_
_entity.id
_entity.type
_entity.pdbx_description
1 polymer ?
#
loop_
_entity_poly.entity_id
_entity_poly.type
_entity_poly.pdbx_seq_one_letter_code
_entity_poly.pdbx_strand_id
1 'polypeptide(L)'
;MARVCPTVAVHHLSKAKREETERRKGKRISSIIIRVQKLAKDNKPDPENKLVGRRLTAEVICEGVPMPALIVSGAMVPLITPEALQRISAVSGREMIKRIWKRDDAVIRDASGHQMALLGTVKVQIKWGGISKPVTMSVDGWQRDSELLLLGTNALEQCKE
;
A
#
# COMPACT_ATOMS: atom_id res chain seq x y z
N MET A 1 62.44 31.99 0.98
CA MET A 1 60.96 32.09 1.09
C MET A 1 60.41 30.70 1.38
N ALA A 2 60.03 30.42 2.64
CA ALA A 2 59.43 29.14 3.03
C ALA A 2 57.95 29.37 3.39
N ARG A 3 57.05 28.60 2.79
CA ARG A 3 55.60 28.66 3.04
C ARG A 3 55.30 27.94 4.35
N VAL A 4 54.75 28.65 5.34
CA VAL A 4 54.24 28.07 6.59
C VAL A 4 52.79 27.66 6.36
N CYS A 5 52.51 26.36 6.46
CA CYS A 5 51.13 25.83 6.45
C CYS A 5 50.42 26.20 7.76
N PRO A 6 49.13 26.58 7.74
CA PRO A 6 48.40 26.79 8.99
C PRO A 6 48.07 25.44 9.62
N THR A 7 48.62 25.19 10.80
CA THR A 7 48.27 24.04 11.63
C THR A 7 46.86 24.25 12.18
N VAL A 8 45.93 23.39 11.78
CA VAL A 8 44.56 23.37 12.32
C VAL A 8 44.64 23.02 13.81
N ALA A 9 44.21 23.95 14.67
CA ALA A 9 44.01 23.67 16.08
C ALA A 9 42.78 22.75 16.22
N VAL A 10 43.02 21.45 16.40
CA VAL A 10 41.97 20.52 16.79
C VAL A 10 41.58 20.87 18.22
N HIS A 11 40.45 21.55 18.40
CA HIS A 11 39.84 21.71 19.71
C HIS A 11 39.57 20.31 20.28
N HIS A 12 40.41 19.87 21.20
CA HIS A 12 40.14 18.71 22.04
C HIS A 12 38.88 19.02 22.85
N LEU A 13 37.73 18.55 22.36
CA LEU A 13 36.52 18.48 23.16
C LEU A 13 36.84 17.67 24.41
N SER A 14 36.70 18.30 25.58
CA SER A 14 36.90 17.66 26.87
C SER A 14 36.08 16.36 26.94
N LYS A 15 36.64 15.31 27.58
CA LYS A 15 35.97 14.01 27.73
C LYS A 15 34.51 14.15 28.22
N ALA A 16 34.25 15.12 29.10
CA ALA A 16 32.91 15.48 29.57
C ALA A 16 31.94 15.91 28.45
N LYS A 17 32.36 16.72 27.47
CA LYS A 17 31.51 17.11 26.33
C LYS A 17 31.23 15.95 25.39
N ARG A 18 32.19 15.04 25.19
CA ARG A 18 32.00 13.80 24.41
C ARG A 18 31.00 12.86 25.08
N GLU A 19 31.16 12.62 26.38
CA GLU A 19 30.25 11.78 27.17
C GLU A 19 28.83 12.36 27.26
N GLU A 20 28.68 13.68 27.36
CA GLU A 20 27.35 14.30 27.36
C GLU A 20 26.66 14.18 25.99
N THR A 21 27.41 14.29 24.89
CA THR A 21 26.88 14.15 23.53
C THR A 21 26.50 12.69 23.22
N GLU A 22 27.32 11.74 23.66
CA GLU A 22 27.05 10.29 23.61
C GLU A 22 25.82 9.93 24.47
N ARG A 23 25.72 10.44 25.70
CA ARG A 23 24.54 10.24 26.57
C ARG A 23 23.27 10.85 25.97
N ARG A 24 23.35 12.04 25.34
CA ARG A 24 22.22 12.66 24.63
C ARG A 24 21.81 11.85 23.39
N LYS A 25 22.76 11.30 22.63
CA LYS A 25 22.50 10.38 21.50
C LYS A 25 21.86 9.07 21.98
N GLY A 26 22.39 8.45 23.04
CA GLY A 26 21.85 7.23 23.64
C GLY A 26 20.43 7.43 24.18
N LYS A 27 20.16 8.56 24.85
CA LYS A 27 18.80 8.96 25.27
C LYS A 27 17.84 9.20 24.10
N ARG A 28 18.32 9.72 22.97
CA ARG A 28 17.51 9.88 21.75
C ARG A 28 17.17 8.53 21.11
N ILE A 29 18.14 7.64 20.98
CA ILE A 29 17.92 6.30 20.42
C ILE A 29 16.94 5.49 21.29
N SER A 30 17.11 5.50 22.61
CA SER A 30 16.18 4.83 23.53
C SER A 30 14.77 5.43 23.46
N SER A 31 14.66 6.76 23.31
CA SER A 31 13.35 7.41 23.13
C SER A 31 12.66 7.02 21.80
N ILE A 32 13.42 6.82 20.72
CA ILE A 32 12.88 6.36 19.43
C ILE A 32 12.36 4.92 19.56
N ILE A 33 13.15 4.02 20.16
CA ILE A 33 12.78 2.62 20.35
C ILE A 33 11.49 2.50 21.18
N ILE A 34 11.39 3.24 22.29
CA ILE A 34 10.18 3.24 23.13
C ILE A 34 8.97 3.78 22.34
N ARG A 35 9.18 4.77 21.47
CA ARG A 35 8.12 5.34 20.63
C ARG A 35 7.65 4.36 19.55
N VAL A 36 8.57 3.63 18.92
CA VAL A 36 8.27 2.55 17.97
C VAL A 36 7.46 1.43 18.64
N GLN A 37 7.84 1.03 19.85
CA GLN A 37 7.13 -0.01 20.61
C GLN A 37 5.73 0.42 21.07
N LYS A 38 5.51 1.71 21.37
CA LYS A 38 4.18 2.26 21.68
C LYS A 38 3.31 2.41 20.43
N LEU A 39 3.86 2.90 19.33
CA LEU A 39 3.15 3.02 18.05
C LEU A 39 2.67 1.66 17.52
N ALA A 40 3.42 0.58 17.78
CA ALA A 40 2.99 -0.78 17.44
C ALA A 40 1.73 -1.25 18.20
N LYS A 41 1.39 -0.64 19.35
CA LYS A 41 0.23 -0.99 20.17
C LYS A 41 -1.02 -0.17 19.83
N ASP A 42 -0.85 1.08 19.40
CA ASP A 42 -1.94 1.99 19.07
C ASP A 42 -2.12 2.13 17.56
N ASN A 43 -2.57 1.06 16.91
CA ASN A 43 -2.73 1.00 15.45
C ASN A 43 -4.06 1.61 14.96
N LYS A 44 -4.51 2.70 15.60
CA LYS A 44 -5.68 3.47 15.13
C LYS A 44 -5.18 4.73 14.44
N PRO A 45 -5.59 4.99 13.19
CA PRO A 45 -5.20 6.22 12.51
C PRO A 45 -5.72 7.42 13.31
N ASP A 46 -4.80 8.27 13.75
CA ASP A 46 -5.11 9.54 14.39
C ASP A 46 -5.63 10.52 13.31
N PRO A 47 -6.91 10.94 13.36
CA PRO A 47 -7.51 11.78 12.33
C PRO A 47 -6.90 13.19 12.25
N GLU A 48 -6.20 13.66 13.30
CA GLU A 48 -5.50 14.95 13.30
C GLU A 48 -4.05 14.84 12.83
N ASN A 49 -3.53 13.63 12.64
CA ASN A 49 -2.17 13.41 12.24
C ASN A 49 -1.95 13.73 10.75
N LYS A 50 -1.49 14.95 10.47
CA LYS A 50 -1.13 15.42 9.12
C LYS A 50 0.08 14.72 8.50
N LEU A 51 0.78 13.85 9.24
CA LEU A 51 1.95 13.10 8.71
C LEU A 51 1.54 11.88 7.90
N VAL A 52 0.33 11.35 8.09
CA VAL A 52 -0.17 10.17 7.36
C VAL A 52 -1.31 10.60 6.45
N GLY A 53 -1.14 10.40 5.14
CA GLY A 53 -2.17 10.69 4.15
C GLY A 53 -3.39 9.78 4.28
N ARG A 54 -4.53 10.22 3.76
CA ARG A 54 -5.74 9.39 3.66
C ARG A 54 -5.55 8.31 2.58
N ARG A 55 -6.26 7.19 2.73
CA ARG A 55 -6.39 6.20 1.65
C ARG A 55 -6.93 6.88 0.40
N LEU A 56 -6.27 6.66 -0.74
CA LEU A 56 -6.72 7.19 -2.02
C LEU A 56 -7.81 6.27 -2.57
N THR A 57 -9.06 6.74 -2.55
CA THR A 57 -10.20 6.01 -3.11
C THR A 57 -10.80 6.76 -4.29
N ALA A 58 -11.37 6.01 -5.24
CA ALA A 58 -12.10 6.53 -6.38
C ALA A 58 -13.41 5.74 -6.55
N GLU A 59 -14.44 6.40 -7.07
CA GLU A 59 -15.62 5.71 -7.56
C GLU A 59 -15.36 5.25 -9.00
N VAL A 60 -15.54 3.97 -9.27
CA VAL A 60 -15.37 3.37 -10.59
C VAL A 60 -16.62 2.60 -10.97
N ILE A 61 -16.87 2.45 -12.26
CA ILE A 61 -17.97 1.61 -12.75
C ILE A 61 -17.38 0.26 -13.16
N CYS A 62 -17.69 -0.79 -12.41
CA CYS A 62 -17.27 -2.17 -12.68
C CYS A 62 -18.46 -2.95 -13.24
N GLU A 63 -18.36 -3.41 -14.49
CA GLU A 63 -19.44 -4.15 -15.18
C GLU A 63 -20.80 -3.40 -15.16
N GLY A 64 -20.75 -2.06 -15.21
CA GLY A 64 -21.94 -1.20 -15.13
C GLY A 64 -22.39 -0.86 -13.71
N VAL A 65 -21.73 -1.40 -12.68
CA VAL A 65 -22.07 -1.19 -11.26
C VAL A 65 -21.08 -0.21 -10.61
N PRO A 66 -21.55 0.90 -9.99
CA PRO A 66 -20.69 1.80 -9.23
C PRO A 66 -20.09 1.10 -8.01
N MET A 67 -18.76 1.13 -7.90
CA MET A 67 -17.99 0.48 -6.86
C MET A 67 -16.91 1.41 -6.30
N PRO A 68 -16.71 1.44 -4.97
CA PRO A 68 -15.54 2.09 -4.40
C PRO A 68 -14.28 1.28 -4.74
N ALA A 69 -13.23 1.98 -5.14
CA ALA A 69 -11.94 1.41 -5.45
C ALA A 69 -10.82 2.09 -4.65
N LEU A 70 -9.94 1.30 -4.05
CA LEU A 70 -8.67 1.77 -3.48
C LEU A 70 -7.62 1.80 -4.58
N ILE A 71 -6.99 2.95 -4.74
CA ILE A 71 -5.89 3.16 -5.68
C ILE A 71 -4.59 2.83 -4.96
N VAL A 72 -3.90 1.77 -5.41
CA VAL A 72 -2.70 1.26 -4.75
C VAL A 72 -1.55 1.15 -5.75
N SER A 73 -0.73 2.20 -5.84
CA SER A 73 0.46 2.22 -6.70
C SER A 73 1.55 1.24 -6.27
N GLY A 74 1.55 0.78 -5.01
CA GLY A 74 2.46 -0.24 -4.50
C GLY A 74 2.02 -1.68 -4.79
N ALA A 75 0.82 -1.89 -5.32
CA ALA A 75 0.32 -3.22 -5.65
C ALA A 75 0.40 -3.43 -7.15
N MET A 76 1.11 -4.49 -7.58
CA MET A 76 1.21 -4.79 -9.01
C MET A 76 -0.10 -5.38 -9.56
N VAL A 77 -0.76 -6.21 -8.76
CA VAL A 77 -1.94 -6.97 -9.17
C VAL A 77 -3.20 -6.33 -8.59
N PRO A 78 -4.24 -6.09 -9.42
CA PRO A 78 -5.53 -5.65 -8.92
C PRO A 78 -6.29 -6.81 -8.27
N LEU A 79 -7.01 -6.54 -7.18
CA LEU A 79 -7.76 -7.53 -6.41
C LEU A 79 -9.24 -7.20 -6.37
N ILE A 80 -10.05 -8.25 -6.36
CA ILE A 80 -11.49 -8.21 -6.16
C ILE A 80 -11.90 -9.34 -5.21
N THR A 81 -12.93 -9.13 -4.41
CA THR A 81 -13.45 -10.11 -3.45
C THR A 81 -14.64 -10.88 -4.04
N PRO A 82 -14.94 -12.10 -3.56
CA PRO A 82 -16.17 -12.80 -3.88
C PRO A 82 -17.43 -11.97 -3.59
N GLU A 83 -17.46 -11.22 -2.50
CA GLU A 83 -18.59 -10.38 -2.09
C GLU A 83 -18.82 -9.23 -3.08
N ALA A 84 -17.75 -8.58 -3.54
CA ALA A 84 -17.86 -7.57 -4.60
C ALA A 84 -18.42 -8.19 -5.89
N LEU A 85 -17.99 -9.41 -6.26
CA LEU A 85 -18.54 -10.13 -7.42
C LEU A 85 -20.01 -10.50 -7.23
N GLN A 86 -20.44 -10.90 -6.03
CA GLN A 86 -21.85 -11.16 -5.71
C GLN A 86 -22.68 -9.89 -5.85
N ARG A 87 -22.21 -8.77 -5.32
CA ARG A 87 -22.88 -7.47 -5.45
C ARG A 87 -23.03 -7.07 -6.92
N ILE A 88 -21.96 -7.18 -7.70
CA ILE A 88 -22.01 -6.92 -9.14
C ILE A 88 -23.03 -7.84 -9.81
N SER A 89 -23.07 -9.12 -9.43
CA SER A 89 -24.01 -10.09 -10.00
C SER A 89 -25.46 -9.75 -9.68
N ALA A 90 -25.74 -9.34 -8.44
CA ALA A 90 -27.07 -8.96 -8.00
C ALA A 90 -27.61 -7.72 -8.73
N VAL A 91 -26.75 -6.75 -9.03
CA VAL A 91 -27.16 -5.51 -9.71
C VAL A 91 -27.21 -5.67 -11.23
N SER A 92 -26.23 -6.37 -11.82
CA SER A 92 -26.12 -6.51 -13.28
C SER A 92 -26.96 -7.66 -13.86
N GLY A 93 -27.42 -8.59 -13.03
CA GLY A 93 -28.07 -9.84 -13.45
C GLY A 93 -27.13 -10.86 -14.10
N ARG A 94 -25.81 -10.61 -14.09
CA ARG A 94 -24.79 -11.50 -14.67
C ARG A 94 -24.10 -12.29 -13.59
N GLU A 95 -23.94 -13.59 -13.77
CA GLU A 95 -23.32 -14.44 -12.76
C GLU A 95 -21.77 -14.35 -12.80
N MET A 96 -21.21 -13.41 -12.05
CA MET A 96 -19.79 -13.08 -12.11
C MET A 96 -18.88 -14.17 -11.53
N ILE A 97 -19.33 -14.89 -10.51
CA ILE A 97 -18.55 -15.98 -9.88
C ILE A 97 -18.25 -17.10 -10.88
N LYS A 98 -19.18 -17.43 -11.78
CA LYS A 98 -18.98 -18.44 -12.82
C LYS A 98 -17.92 -18.05 -13.86
N ARG A 99 -17.52 -16.77 -13.90
CA ARG A 99 -16.48 -16.26 -14.79
C ARG A 99 -15.09 -16.36 -14.16
N ILE A 100 -14.94 -16.89 -12.94
CA ILE A 100 -13.63 -17.09 -12.32
C ILE A 100 -12.96 -18.29 -12.99
N TRP A 101 -11.75 -18.09 -13.52
CA TRP A 101 -10.90 -19.17 -14.01
C TRP A 101 -9.61 -19.25 -13.20
N LYS A 102 -9.03 -20.45 -13.13
CA LYS A 102 -7.70 -20.63 -12.53
C LYS A 102 -6.64 -20.06 -13.46
N ARG A 103 -5.72 -19.30 -12.88
CA ARG A 103 -4.50 -18.88 -13.57
C ARG A 103 -3.43 -19.92 -13.30
N ASP A 104 -2.81 -20.41 -14.36
CA ASP A 104 -1.68 -21.32 -14.21
C ASP A 104 -0.48 -20.51 -13.64
N ASP A 105 0.02 -20.99 -12.50
CA ASP A 105 1.38 -20.84 -11.96
C ASP A 105 1.87 -19.48 -11.44
N ALA A 106 1.05 -18.43 -11.42
CA ALA A 106 1.48 -17.13 -10.86
C ALA A 106 1.37 -17.09 -9.32
N VAL A 107 2.51 -17.13 -8.62
CA VAL A 107 2.57 -16.88 -7.17
C VAL A 107 2.48 -15.37 -6.91
N ILE A 108 1.37 -14.93 -6.32
CA ILE A 108 1.19 -13.54 -5.88
C ILE A 108 1.50 -13.44 -4.39
N ARG A 109 2.29 -12.44 -4.03
CA ARG A 109 2.71 -12.16 -2.66
C ARG A 109 2.21 -10.80 -2.19
N ASP A 110 1.90 -10.70 -0.92
CA ASP A 110 1.62 -9.43 -0.28
C ASP A 110 2.90 -8.61 -0.04
N ALA A 111 2.74 -7.39 0.48
CA ALA A 111 3.85 -6.49 0.77
C ALA A 111 4.83 -7.01 1.83
N SER A 112 4.44 -8.03 2.62
CA SER A 112 5.30 -8.70 3.61
C SER A 112 5.98 -9.96 3.07
N GLY A 113 5.71 -10.32 1.81
CA GLY A 113 6.28 -11.48 1.14
C GLY A 113 5.50 -12.78 1.34
N HIS A 114 4.38 -12.76 2.06
CA HIS A 114 3.53 -13.95 2.22
C HIS A 114 2.77 -14.21 0.93
N GLN A 115 2.67 -15.49 0.57
CA GLN A 115 1.87 -15.90 -0.57
C GLN A 115 0.38 -15.69 -0.26
N MET A 116 -0.32 -15.03 -1.17
CA MET A 116 -1.76 -14.79 -1.06
C MET A 116 -2.53 -16.05 -1.48
N ALA A 117 -3.62 -16.34 -0.77
CA ALA A 117 -4.55 -17.39 -1.17
C ALA A 117 -5.62 -16.80 -2.10
N LEU A 118 -5.43 -17.05 -3.39
CA LEU A 118 -6.32 -16.56 -4.44
C LEU A 118 -7.23 -17.67 -4.93
N LEU A 119 -8.50 -17.35 -5.15
CA LEU A 119 -9.51 -18.29 -5.68
C LEU A 119 -9.39 -18.45 -7.20
N GLY A 120 -8.83 -17.46 -7.88
CA GLY A 120 -8.62 -17.45 -9.32
C GLY A 120 -8.50 -16.04 -9.86
N THR A 121 -8.87 -15.87 -11.12
CA THR A 121 -8.90 -14.58 -11.83
C THR A 121 -10.20 -14.38 -12.56
N VAL A 122 -10.59 -13.12 -12.71
CA VAL A 122 -11.79 -12.69 -13.44
C VAL A 122 -11.46 -11.48 -14.31
N LYS A 123 -12.05 -11.39 -15.51
CA LYS A 123 -11.91 -10.25 -16.42
C LYS A 123 -13.16 -9.42 -16.28
N VAL A 124 -13.02 -8.17 -15.88
CA VAL A 124 -14.13 -7.25 -15.66
C VAL A 124 -13.94 -5.98 -16.47
N GLN A 125 -15.03 -5.41 -16.98
CA GLN A 125 -14.97 -4.08 -17.58
C GLN A 125 -14.92 -3.01 -16.49
N ILE A 126 -13.84 -2.22 -16.44
CA ILE A 126 -13.69 -1.07 -15.54
C ILE A 126 -13.82 0.21 -16.34
N LYS A 127 -14.68 1.13 -15.88
CA LYS A 127 -14.77 2.50 -16.39
C LYS A 127 -14.39 3.50 -15.30
N TRP A 128 -13.40 4.34 -15.61
CA TRP A 128 -12.88 5.39 -14.73
C TRP A 128 -12.35 6.53 -15.59
N GLY A 129 -12.64 7.79 -15.20
CA GLY A 129 -12.19 8.96 -15.97
C GLY A 129 -12.72 9.00 -17.41
N GLY A 130 -13.89 8.42 -17.69
CA GLY A 130 -14.45 8.35 -19.05
C GLY A 130 -13.91 7.20 -19.91
N ILE A 131 -12.74 6.65 -19.58
CA ILE A 131 -12.16 5.47 -20.24
C ILE A 131 -12.83 4.20 -19.72
N SER A 132 -13.12 3.26 -20.64
CA SER A 132 -13.63 1.93 -20.31
C SER A 132 -12.70 0.86 -20.86
N LYS A 133 -12.10 0.04 -19.98
CA LYS A 133 -11.12 -1.00 -20.36
C LYS A 133 -11.38 -2.32 -19.61
N PRO A 134 -11.13 -3.47 -20.26
CA PRO A 134 -11.21 -4.75 -19.58
C PRO A 134 -9.95 -5.00 -18.73
N VAL A 135 -10.14 -5.24 -17.44
CA VAL A 135 -9.08 -5.48 -16.46
C VAL A 135 -9.17 -6.91 -15.94
N THR A 136 -8.05 -7.63 -15.93
CA THR A 136 -7.96 -8.93 -15.25
C THR A 136 -7.63 -8.71 -13.77
N MET A 137 -8.53 -9.14 -12.90
CA MET A 137 -8.40 -9.01 -11.44
C MET A 137 -8.24 -10.39 -10.79
N SER A 138 -7.39 -10.46 -9.78
CA SER A 138 -7.23 -11.65 -8.94
C SER A 138 -8.31 -11.66 -7.86
N VAL A 139 -8.90 -12.84 -7.62
CA VAL A 139 -9.96 -12.99 -6.63
C VAL A 139 -9.34 -13.36 -5.28
N ASP A 140 -9.34 -12.43 -4.35
CA ASP A 140 -8.78 -12.61 -3.00
C ASP A 140 -9.77 -13.36 -2.10
N GLY A 141 -9.33 -14.46 -1.50
CA GLY A 141 -10.14 -15.26 -0.56
C GLY A 141 -10.09 -14.79 0.89
N TRP A 142 -9.28 -13.78 1.24
CA TRP A 142 -8.98 -13.39 2.63
C TRP A 142 -9.36 -11.95 3.01
N GLN A 143 -9.72 -11.10 2.04
CA GLN A 143 -9.89 -9.66 2.29
C GLN A 143 -11.08 -9.36 3.21
N ARG A 144 -10.85 -8.49 4.22
CA ARG A 144 -11.85 -8.10 5.24
C ARG A 144 -12.71 -6.89 4.83
N ASP A 145 -12.24 -6.06 3.91
CA ASP A 145 -12.99 -4.92 3.35
C ASP A 145 -13.71 -5.40 2.08
N SER A 146 -14.80 -6.15 2.28
CA SER A 146 -15.42 -7.03 1.27
C SER A 146 -16.04 -6.32 0.06
N GLU A 147 -16.22 -5.00 0.07
CA GLU A 147 -16.92 -4.27 -1.00
C GLU A 147 -16.03 -3.36 -1.83
N LEU A 148 -14.72 -3.33 -1.58
CA LEU A 148 -13.80 -2.40 -2.21
C LEU A 148 -12.90 -3.10 -3.23
N LEU A 149 -12.81 -2.52 -4.44
CA LEU A 149 -11.89 -2.98 -5.48
C LEU A 149 -10.47 -2.46 -5.19
N LEU A 150 -9.45 -3.30 -5.31
CA LEU A 150 -8.06 -2.82 -5.25
C LEU A 150 -7.53 -2.64 -6.67
N LEU A 151 -7.29 -1.39 -7.07
CA LEU A 151 -6.70 -1.06 -8.36
C LEU A 151 -5.18 -0.91 -8.21
N GLY A 152 -4.48 -2.00 -8.53
CA GLY A 152 -3.03 -2.04 -8.64
C GLY A 152 -2.53 -1.41 -9.95
N THR A 153 -1.20 -1.30 -10.09
CA THR A 153 -0.55 -0.63 -11.22
C THR A 153 -0.96 -1.20 -12.57
N ASN A 154 -1.20 -2.51 -12.69
CA ASN A 154 -1.64 -3.10 -13.95
C ASN A 154 -3.02 -2.58 -14.39
N ALA A 155 -3.95 -2.38 -13.44
CA ALA A 155 -5.25 -1.79 -13.74
C ALA A 155 -5.12 -0.30 -14.05
N LEU A 156 -4.28 0.41 -13.28
CA LEU A 156 -4.05 1.84 -13.49
C LEU A 156 -3.41 2.13 -14.84
N GLU A 157 -2.44 1.33 -15.28
CA GLU A 157 -1.81 1.44 -16.60
C GLU A 157 -2.82 1.28 -17.73
N GLN A 158 -3.73 0.32 -17.61
CA GLN A 158 -4.76 0.08 -18.62
C GLN A 158 -5.78 1.23 -18.70
N CYS A 159 -5.99 1.95 -17.60
CA CYS A 159 -6.95 3.05 -17.47
C CYS A 159 -6.33 4.44 -17.64
N LYS A 160 -5.07 4.56 -18.09
CA LYS A 160 -4.45 5.86 -18.44
C LYS A 160 -4.91 6.33 -19.82
N GLU A 161 -5.12 7.65 -19.95
CA GLU A 161 -5.28 8.37 -21.23
C GLU A 161 -3.97 8.41 -22.01
#